data_AF-A0A0B2UNE5-F1
#
_entry.id   AF-A0A0B2UNE5-F1
#
_cell.length_a   1.000
_cell.length_b   1.000
_cell.length_c   1.000
_cell.angle_alpha   90.00
_cell.angle_beta   90.00
_cell.angle_gamma   90.00
#
_symmetry.space_group_name_H-M   'P 1'
#
loop_
_entity.id
_entity.type
_entity.pdbx_description
1 polymer ?
#
loop_
_entity_poly.entity_id
_entity_poly.type
_entity_poly.pdbx_seq_one_letter_code
_entity_poly.pdbx_strand_id
1 'polypeptide(L)'
;MEVCLERNQEFRIEVGEVQRLKIMVLSGLAEVKGQELLNERWYTFNNTRTFVFTFSGCKLKIDGVCDLQYVSDVTNVPSIFNIARFFASRGFDYGKMRTFMVVGNGRSTFCFTLINFFIRLGKKVLFTEVDPAKGNVFPGALSTMHVDTLIDCVEGLKLNNPLSFYYGSTEIANMDLYDVQTMRLQEAIQGKGVNDFHLILCPEGTSMFYDALIKRFEVDRVVVVGDERMYHSMKVIAEKIMIRRSGYVEEKDVGRSISRYFKGVSGEYTPFSFNVKYKWKVVRIGEMYVAPMSALPLGTSRKVGCVEACEVEVVESSVLGISEAKSIDEVARSPVVGYVVVIDRNTFKILCTQPKLPKYMFFVQGDMRHVEY
;
A
#
# COMPACT_ATOMS: atom_id res chain seq x y z
N MET A 1 29.67 -12.66 -9.92
CA MET A 1 29.59 -12.05 -11.27
C MET A 1 29.76 -10.53 -11.13
N GLU A 2 30.32 -9.86 -12.13
CA GLU A 2 30.35 -8.39 -12.17
C GLU A 2 29.49 -7.89 -13.34
N VAL A 3 28.78 -6.78 -13.15
CA VAL A 3 27.94 -6.13 -14.16
C VAL A 3 28.28 -4.65 -14.22
N CYS A 4 28.55 -4.14 -15.41
CA CYS A 4 28.69 -2.72 -15.66
C CYS A 4 27.37 -2.18 -16.19
N LEU A 5 26.87 -1.10 -15.60
CA LEU A 5 25.73 -0.34 -16.09
C LEU A 5 26.23 0.98 -16.65
N GLU A 6 25.80 1.30 -17.86
CA GLU A 6 26.01 2.61 -18.47
C GLU A 6 24.99 3.62 -17.95
N ARG A 7 25.20 4.89 -18.29
CA ARG A 7 24.28 5.98 -17.96
C ARG A 7 22.84 5.65 -18.39
N ASN A 8 21.91 5.83 -17.45
CA ASN A 8 20.47 5.59 -17.60
C ASN A 8 20.09 4.13 -17.91
N GLN A 9 20.92 3.17 -17.52
CA GLN A 9 20.56 1.76 -17.57
C GLN A 9 20.06 1.25 -16.21
N GLU A 10 19.30 0.17 -16.26
CA GLU A 10 18.84 -0.57 -15.10
C GLU A 10 19.17 -2.06 -15.21
N PHE A 11 19.71 -2.62 -14.13
CA PHE A 11 19.86 -4.06 -13.93
C PHE A 11 18.61 -4.61 -13.25
N ARG A 12 17.84 -5.42 -13.97
CA ARG A 12 16.57 -5.98 -13.52
C ARG A 12 16.78 -7.37 -12.94
N ILE A 13 16.11 -7.65 -11.83
CA ILE A 13 16.21 -8.93 -11.12
C ILE A 13 14.83 -9.45 -10.72
N GLU A 14 14.67 -10.76 -10.83
CA GLU A 14 13.56 -11.55 -10.30
C GLU A 14 14.15 -12.66 -9.42
N VAL A 15 13.98 -12.51 -8.11
CA VAL A 15 14.49 -13.45 -7.12
C VAL A 15 13.32 -14.25 -6.57
N GLY A 16 13.36 -15.57 -6.69
CA GLY A 16 12.33 -16.47 -6.17
C GLY A 16 12.35 -16.58 -4.63
N GLU A 17 11.39 -17.33 -4.09
CA GLU A 17 11.15 -17.44 -2.64
C GLU A 17 12.32 -18.04 -1.85
N VAL A 18 12.91 -19.11 -2.38
CA VAL A 18 14.03 -19.84 -1.76
C VAL A 18 15.39 -19.30 -2.18
N GLN A 19 15.41 -18.31 -3.09
CA GLN A 19 16.62 -17.75 -3.66
C GLN A 19 17.07 -16.52 -2.88
N ARG A 20 18.38 -16.24 -2.98
CA ARG A 20 19.00 -15.06 -2.39
C ARG A 20 20.00 -14.50 -3.39
N LEU A 21 19.82 -13.23 -3.73
CA LEU A 21 20.74 -12.50 -4.59
C LEU A 21 21.32 -11.33 -3.81
N LYS A 22 22.65 -11.30 -3.70
CA LYS A 22 23.38 -10.21 -3.06
C LYS A 22 23.95 -9.30 -4.14
N ILE A 23 23.76 -8.00 -3.97
CA ILE A 23 24.29 -6.97 -4.86
C ILE A 23 25.13 -5.98 -4.04
N MET A 24 26.29 -5.62 -4.55
CA MET A 24 27.17 -4.60 -3.99
C MET A 24 27.60 -3.65 -5.10
N VAL A 25 27.62 -2.35 -4.81
CA VAL A 25 28.20 -1.36 -5.70
C VAL A 25 29.72 -1.31 -5.45
N LEU A 26 30.51 -1.61 -6.48
CA LEU A 26 31.97 -1.51 -6.45
C LEU A 26 32.44 -0.09 -6.73
N SER A 27 31.81 0.59 -7.68
CA SER A 27 32.15 1.95 -8.08
C SER A 27 30.99 2.64 -8.79
N GLY A 28 30.96 3.98 -8.77
CA GLY A 28 29.90 4.79 -9.37
C GLY A 28 28.73 5.00 -8.42
N LEU A 29 27.57 5.35 -8.98
CA LEU A 29 26.34 5.59 -8.22
C LEU A 29 25.25 4.64 -8.73
N ALA A 30 24.56 3.98 -7.81
CA ALA A 30 23.43 3.12 -8.13
C ALA A 30 22.30 3.33 -7.12
N GLU A 31 21.07 3.13 -7.55
CA GLU A 31 19.89 3.28 -6.70
C GLU A 31 18.84 2.21 -6.99
N VAL A 32 18.06 1.84 -5.97
CA VAL A 32 16.89 0.97 -6.10
C VAL A 32 15.67 1.77 -5.67
N LYS A 33 14.71 1.97 -6.58
CA LYS A 33 13.50 2.78 -6.33
C LYS A 33 13.84 4.13 -5.67
N GLY A 34 14.86 4.82 -6.16
CA GLY A 34 15.30 6.13 -5.66
C GLY A 34 16.12 6.13 -4.37
N GLN A 35 16.31 4.99 -3.69
CA GLN A 35 17.25 4.86 -2.57
C GLN A 35 18.66 4.63 -3.11
N GLU A 36 19.61 5.51 -2.79
CA GLU A 36 21.03 5.33 -3.15
C GLU A 36 21.65 4.14 -2.39
N LEU A 37 22.39 3.30 -3.11
CA LEU A 37 23.13 2.19 -2.53
C LEU A 37 24.53 2.65 -2.12
N LEU A 38 24.97 2.23 -0.94
CA LEU A 38 26.33 2.50 -0.47
C LEU A 38 27.34 1.59 -1.18
N ASN A 39 28.49 2.17 -1.54
CA ASN A 39 29.60 1.40 -2.06
C ASN A 39 30.14 0.42 -1.00
N GLU A 40 30.63 -0.72 -1.47
CA GLU A 40 31.22 -1.76 -0.62
C GLU A 40 30.28 -2.33 0.45
N ARG A 41 28.96 -2.14 0.30
CA ARG A 41 27.92 -2.76 1.13
C ARG A 41 27.14 -3.80 0.36
N TRP A 42 26.93 -4.97 0.96
CA TRP A 42 26.04 -6.01 0.41
C TRP A 42 24.58 -5.72 0.76
N TYR A 43 23.73 -5.74 -0.27
CA TYR A 43 22.27 -5.73 -0.16
C TYR A 43 21.75 -7.10 -0.58
N THR A 44 20.95 -7.74 0.26
CA THR A 44 20.43 -9.09 0.00
C THR A 44 18.96 -9.00 -0.37
N PHE A 45 18.64 -9.44 -1.58
CA PHE A 45 17.29 -9.50 -2.11
C PHE A 45 16.79 -10.95 -2.06
N ASN A 46 15.54 -11.12 -1.62
CA ASN A 46 14.85 -12.40 -1.53
C ASN A 46 13.40 -12.22 -1.96
N ASN A 47 12.86 -13.21 -2.70
CA ASN A 47 11.46 -13.23 -3.11
C ASN A 47 10.98 -11.86 -3.64
N THR A 48 11.67 -11.25 -4.59
CA THR A 48 11.37 -9.87 -5.00
C THR A 48 11.68 -9.64 -6.46
N ARG A 49 10.93 -8.71 -7.05
CA ARG A 49 11.10 -8.23 -8.41
C ARG A 49 11.45 -6.77 -8.34
N THR A 50 12.67 -6.42 -8.72
CA THR A 50 13.17 -5.04 -8.61
C THR A 50 14.23 -4.73 -9.67
N PHE A 51 14.78 -3.53 -9.59
CA PHE A 51 15.82 -3.06 -10.50
C PHE A 51 16.81 -2.15 -9.76
N VAL A 52 18.08 -2.23 -10.17
CA VAL A 52 19.15 -1.32 -9.77
C VAL A 52 19.39 -0.37 -10.94
N PHE A 53 19.17 0.92 -10.74
CA PHE A 53 19.29 1.96 -11.75
C PHE A 53 20.53 2.83 -11.52
N THR A 54 21.07 3.45 -12.58
CA THR A 54 22.11 4.47 -12.46
C THR A 54 21.91 5.65 -13.40
N PHE A 55 22.08 6.87 -12.89
CA PHE A 55 22.09 8.10 -13.69
C PHE A 55 23.43 8.38 -14.39
N SER A 56 24.53 7.82 -13.89
CA SER A 56 25.90 8.17 -14.30
C SER A 56 26.72 7.00 -14.81
N GLY A 57 26.29 5.77 -14.53
CA GLY A 57 27.07 4.56 -14.71
C GLY A 57 27.61 4.02 -13.38
N CYS A 58 27.68 2.70 -13.26
CA CYS A 58 28.21 2.02 -12.08
C CYS A 58 28.71 0.61 -12.39
N LYS A 59 29.47 0.04 -11.46
CA LYS A 59 29.92 -1.35 -11.49
C LYS A 59 29.35 -2.08 -10.29
N LEU A 60 28.64 -3.18 -10.54
CA LEU A 60 28.00 -4.02 -9.55
C LEU A 60 28.75 -5.34 -9.40
N LYS A 61 28.83 -5.84 -8.17
CA LYS A 61 29.21 -7.22 -7.86
C LYS A 61 27.96 -7.97 -7.40
N ILE A 62 27.75 -9.14 -7.99
CA ILE A 62 26.59 -9.98 -7.77
C ILE A 62 27.04 -11.35 -7.26
N ASP A 63 26.39 -11.82 -6.22
CA ASP A 63 26.61 -13.12 -5.59
C ASP A 63 25.26 -13.80 -5.29
N GLY A 64 25.15 -15.10 -5.52
CA GLY A 64 23.90 -15.85 -5.40
C GLY A 64 23.17 -16.13 -6.71
N VAL A 65 21.90 -16.50 -6.61
CA VAL A 65 21.08 -17.03 -7.71
C VAL A 65 19.74 -16.32 -7.74
N CYS A 66 19.19 -16.12 -8.93
CA CYS A 66 17.87 -15.54 -9.17
C CYS A 66 17.23 -16.22 -10.38
N ASP A 67 15.91 -16.13 -10.54
CA ASP A 67 15.17 -16.72 -11.66
C ASP A 67 15.47 -16.02 -12.97
N LEU A 68 15.60 -14.69 -12.94
CA LEU A 68 15.91 -13.90 -14.12
C LEU A 68 16.69 -12.64 -13.76
N GLN A 69 17.71 -12.32 -14.56
CA GLN A 69 18.45 -11.08 -14.47
C GLN A 69 18.91 -10.59 -15.86
N TYR A 70 18.81 -9.29 -16.12
CA TYR A 70 19.30 -8.69 -17.37
C TYR A 70 19.44 -7.16 -17.25
N VAL A 71 20.22 -6.57 -18.15
CA VAL A 71 20.38 -5.11 -18.26
C VAL A 71 19.38 -4.56 -19.28
N SER A 72 18.78 -3.41 -18.99
CA SER A 72 17.91 -2.68 -19.91
C SER A 72 18.30 -1.21 -19.98
N ASP A 73 18.20 -0.66 -21.18
CA ASP A 73 18.33 0.77 -21.52
C ASP A 73 16.98 1.52 -21.50
N VAL A 74 15.87 0.78 -21.36
CA VAL A 74 14.52 1.35 -21.29
C VAL A 74 14.11 1.52 -19.83
N THR A 75 14.02 2.78 -19.39
CA THR A 75 13.69 3.13 -18.00
C THR A 75 12.78 4.36 -17.92
N ASN A 76 11.98 4.44 -16.85
CA ASN A 76 11.07 5.53 -16.52
C ASN A 76 11.60 6.38 -15.35
N VAL A 77 12.69 5.95 -14.70
CA VAL A 77 13.26 6.63 -13.53
C VAL A 77 13.56 8.10 -13.80
N PRO A 78 14.16 8.50 -14.95
CA PRO A 78 14.35 9.92 -15.28
C PRO A 78 13.04 10.71 -15.35
N SER A 79 11.96 10.12 -15.86
CA SER A 79 10.65 10.76 -15.92
C SER A 79 10.06 10.96 -14.52
N ILE A 80 10.22 9.98 -13.63
CA ILE A 80 9.79 10.10 -12.22
C ILE A 80 10.63 11.18 -11.50
N PHE A 81 11.94 11.18 -11.71
CA PHE A 81 12.84 12.17 -11.13
C PHE A 81 12.51 13.60 -11.57
N ASN A 82 12.10 13.80 -12.83
CA ASN A 82 11.67 15.11 -13.32
C ASN A 82 10.46 15.68 -12.56
N ILE A 83 9.55 14.82 -12.07
CA ILE A 83 8.44 15.24 -11.20
C ILE A 83 9.02 15.80 -9.90
N ALA A 84 9.86 15.03 -9.19
CA ALA A 84 10.47 15.49 -7.95
C ALA A 84 11.27 16.80 -8.16
N ARG A 85 12.01 16.90 -9.26
CA ARG A 85 12.77 18.10 -9.65
C ARG A 85 11.87 19.32 -9.88
N PHE A 86 10.72 19.14 -10.52
CA PHE A 86 9.74 20.21 -10.71
C PHE A 86 9.29 20.79 -9.36
N PHE A 87 8.95 19.91 -8.41
CA PHE A 87 8.60 20.32 -7.04
C PHE A 87 9.78 20.87 -6.24
N ALA A 88 11.02 20.52 -6.59
CA ALA A 88 12.23 21.06 -5.99
C ALA A 88 12.57 22.49 -6.44
N SER A 89 11.88 23.02 -7.47
CA SER A 89 12.12 24.37 -7.96
C SER A 89 11.89 25.41 -6.85
N ARG A 90 12.80 26.39 -6.76
CA ARG A 90 12.70 27.45 -5.75
C ARG A 90 11.41 28.24 -5.94
N GLY A 91 10.64 28.42 -4.87
CA GLY A 91 9.39 29.18 -4.90
C GLY A 91 8.19 28.41 -5.41
N PHE A 92 8.27 27.08 -5.56
CA PHE A 92 7.09 26.28 -5.85
C PHE A 92 6.09 26.36 -4.69
N ASP A 93 4.88 26.80 -5.01
CA ASP A 93 3.79 26.96 -4.06
C ASP A 93 2.94 25.69 -4.01
N TYR A 94 3.10 24.90 -2.94
CA TYR A 94 2.32 23.71 -2.68
C TYR A 94 0.83 24.00 -2.45
N GLY A 95 0.43 25.24 -2.21
CA GLY A 95 -0.98 25.64 -2.17
C GLY A 95 -1.67 25.60 -3.53
N LYS A 96 -0.90 25.59 -4.64
CA LYS A 96 -1.45 25.55 -6.01
C LYS A 96 -1.61 24.15 -6.57
N MET A 97 -0.71 23.24 -6.19
CA MET A 97 -0.70 21.87 -6.70
C MET A 97 0.17 21.01 -5.78
N ARG A 98 -0.44 20.01 -5.12
CA ARG A 98 0.25 19.08 -4.22
C ARG A 98 -0.33 17.67 -4.24
N THR A 99 -1.58 17.49 -4.65
CA THR A 99 -2.31 16.23 -4.50
C THR A 99 -2.36 15.47 -5.81
N PHE A 100 -1.70 14.32 -5.83
CA PHE A 100 -1.54 13.48 -7.02
C PHE A 100 -2.20 12.12 -6.79
N MET A 101 -3.14 11.77 -7.65
CA MET A 101 -3.76 10.44 -7.67
C MET A 101 -3.01 9.52 -8.64
N VAL A 102 -2.68 8.30 -8.24
CA VAL A 102 -1.90 7.34 -9.03
C VAL A 102 -2.76 6.12 -9.36
N VAL A 103 -2.92 5.84 -10.66
CA VAL A 103 -3.70 4.72 -11.22
C VAL A 103 -2.87 3.90 -12.22
N GLY A 104 -3.34 2.70 -12.60
CA GLY A 104 -2.71 1.84 -13.61
C GLY A 104 -1.75 0.77 -13.07
N ASN A 105 -0.74 0.42 -13.86
CA ASN A 105 0.18 -0.70 -13.65
C ASN A 105 1.53 -0.23 -13.10
N GLY A 106 1.92 -0.70 -11.91
CA GLY A 106 3.18 -0.31 -11.26
C GLY A 106 3.07 0.86 -10.28
N ARG A 107 1.85 1.19 -9.84
CA ARG A 107 1.51 2.27 -8.91
C ARG A 107 2.43 2.32 -7.69
N SER A 108 2.62 1.20 -6.99
CA SER A 108 3.44 1.16 -5.77
C SER A 108 4.92 1.43 -6.03
N THR A 109 5.49 0.84 -7.09
CA THR A 109 6.88 1.09 -7.49
C THR A 109 7.08 2.56 -7.86
N PHE A 110 6.15 3.15 -8.63
CA PHE A 110 6.16 4.58 -8.95
C PHE A 110 6.10 5.44 -7.69
N CYS A 111 5.14 5.16 -6.80
CA CYS A 111 4.98 5.92 -5.57
C CYS A 111 6.23 5.86 -4.70
N PHE A 112 6.80 4.68 -4.50
CA PHE A 112 7.99 4.52 -3.64
C PHE A 112 9.22 5.19 -4.24
N THR A 113 9.39 5.11 -5.56
CA THR A 113 10.49 5.80 -6.25
C THR A 113 10.37 7.31 -6.11
N LEU A 114 9.16 7.86 -6.33
CA LEU A 114 8.90 9.28 -6.19
C LEU A 114 9.09 9.74 -4.74
N ILE A 115 8.54 9.01 -3.76
CA ILE A 115 8.70 9.30 -2.33
C ILE A 115 10.18 9.39 -1.97
N ASN A 116 10.99 8.40 -2.35
CA ASN A 116 12.43 8.40 -2.06
C ASN A 116 13.15 9.63 -2.64
N PHE A 117 12.78 10.08 -3.84
CA PHE A 117 13.32 11.34 -4.38
C PHE A 117 12.91 12.57 -3.55
N PHE A 118 11.66 12.65 -3.08
CA PHE A 118 11.24 13.74 -2.19
C PHE A 118 12.00 13.72 -0.85
N ILE A 119 12.20 12.54 -0.25
CA ILE A 119 12.96 12.39 0.99
C ILE A 119 14.42 12.81 0.81
N ARG A 120 15.05 12.45 -0.32
CA ARG A 120 16.42 12.92 -0.67
C ARG A 120 16.52 14.43 -0.84
N LEU A 121 15.42 15.10 -1.18
CA LEU A 121 15.31 16.56 -1.24
C LEU A 121 15.02 17.19 0.14
N GLY A 122 15.02 16.40 1.22
CA GLY A 122 14.69 16.86 2.58
C GLY A 122 13.21 17.16 2.77
N LYS A 123 12.33 16.63 1.90
CA LYS A 123 10.89 16.86 1.94
C LYS A 123 10.15 15.63 2.47
N LYS A 124 9.01 15.85 3.08
CA LYS A 124 8.09 14.79 3.51
C LYS A 124 7.02 14.57 2.45
N VAL A 125 6.44 13.38 2.45
CA VAL A 125 5.31 13.03 1.57
C VAL A 125 4.18 12.46 2.41
N LEU A 126 2.98 13.01 2.26
CA LEU A 126 1.76 12.37 2.73
C LEU A 126 1.43 11.25 1.74
N PHE A 127 1.54 10.00 2.17
CA PHE A 127 1.19 8.84 1.36
C PHE A 127 -0.15 8.28 1.82
N THR A 128 -1.13 8.28 0.91
CA THR A 128 -2.47 7.74 1.16
C THR A 128 -2.72 6.57 0.22
N GLU A 129 -3.18 5.45 0.77
CA GLU A 129 -3.58 4.27 0.02
C GLU A 129 -5.08 4.06 0.21
N VAL A 130 -5.84 4.16 -0.89
CA VAL A 130 -7.28 3.86 -0.91
C VAL A 130 -7.59 2.62 -1.76
N ASP A 131 -6.57 1.86 -2.13
CA ASP A 131 -6.72 0.53 -2.74
C ASP A 131 -6.58 -0.56 -1.67
N PRO A 132 -7.66 -1.26 -1.31
CA PRO A 132 -7.59 -2.32 -0.30
C PRO A 132 -6.97 -3.62 -0.85
N ALA A 133 -6.70 -3.76 -2.15
CA ALA A 133 -6.38 -5.06 -2.75
C ALA A 133 -5.01 -5.63 -2.34
N LYS A 134 -3.97 -4.80 -2.28
CA LYS A 134 -2.57 -5.29 -2.21
C LYS A 134 -1.82 -4.93 -0.92
N GLY A 135 -2.25 -3.88 -0.22
CA GLY A 135 -1.78 -3.51 1.12
C GLY A 135 -0.30 -3.13 1.23
N ASN A 136 0.03 -1.86 0.96
CA ASN A 136 1.36 -1.33 1.33
C ASN A 136 1.48 -1.18 2.85
N VAL A 137 0.43 -0.69 3.50
CA VAL A 137 0.33 -0.70 4.98
C VAL A 137 -0.19 -2.05 5.47
N PHE A 138 -1.39 -2.43 5.05
CA PHE A 138 -2.00 -3.72 5.34
C PHE A 138 -3.07 -4.04 4.28
N PRO A 139 -3.24 -5.29 3.81
CA PRO A 139 -4.30 -5.63 2.87
C PRO A 139 -5.69 -5.40 3.46
N GLY A 140 -6.68 -5.11 2.64
CA GLY A 140 -8.04 -4.83 3.10
C GLY A 140 -8.17 -3.54 3.92
N ALA A 141 -7.18 -2.66 3.87
CA ALA A 141 -7.17 -1.42 4.63
C ALA A 141 -7.04 -0.19 3.73
N LEU A 142 -7.71 0.89 4.13
CA LEU A 142 -7.53 2.23 3.57
C LEU A 142 -6.69 3.01 4.58
N SER A 143 -5.64 3.68 4.15
CA SER A 143 -4.67 4.25 5.09
C SER A 143 -4.02 5.53 4.61
N THR A 144 -3.50 6.31 5.56
CA THR A 144 -2.66 7.48 5.29
C THR A 144 -1.54 7.60 6.32
N MET A 145 -0.34 7.96 5.87
CA MET A 145 0.83 8.17 6.73
C MET A 145 1.74 9.25 6.16
N HIS A 146 2.45 9.95 7.05
CA HIS A 146 3.58 10.79 6.63
C HIS A 146 4.81 9.92 6.48
N VAL A 147 5.40 9.95 5.29
CA VAL A 147 6.69 9.35 5.02
C VAL A 147 7.74 10.45 5.10
N ASP A 148 8.66 10.32 6.06
CA ASP A 148 9.78 11.25 6.27
C ASP A 148 11.15 10.55 6.32
N THR A 149 11.18 9.25 6.04
CA THR A 149 12.38 8.43 5.93
C THR A 149 12.38 7.67 4.61
N LEU A 150 13.57 7.28 4.14
CA LEU A 150 13.70 6.50 2.91
C LEU A 150 12.98 5.16 3.06
N ILE A 151 12.22 4.81 2.02
CA ILE A 151 11.69 3.47 1.83
C ILE A 151 12.87 2.59 1.43
N ASP A 152 13.22 1.66 2.31
CA ASP A 152 14.38 0.81 2.11
C ASP A 152 14.14 -0.21 1.00
N CYS A 153 15.15 -0.49 0.19
CA CYS A 153 15.07 -1.41 -0.94
C CYS A 153 14.92 -2.87 -0.52
N VAL A 154 15.28 -3.21 0.71
CA VAL A 154 15.11 -4.55 1.30
C VAL A 154 13.96 -4.53 2.31
N GLU A 155 13.99 -3.66 3.31
CA GLU A 155 12.98 -3.63 4.39
C GLU A 155 11.65 -3.01 3.96
N GLY A 156 11.62 -2.25 2.86
CA GLY A 156 10.43 -1.60 2.35
C GLY A 156 9.97 -0.40 3.19
N LEU A 157 8.65 -0.17 3.18
CA LEU A 157 8.01 0.98 3.83
C LEU A 157 7.94 0.76 5.34
N LYS A 158 8.56 1.66 6.12
CA LYS A 158 8.46 1.65 7.59
C LYS A 158 7.13 2.26 8.02
N LEU A 159 6.33 1.49 8.75
CA LEU A 159 5.02 1.94 9.24
C LEU A 159 5.19 2.79 10.50
N ASN A 160 5.15 4.11 10.34
CA ASN A 160 5.20 5.06 11.46
C ASN A 160 3.87 5.80 11.60
N ASN A 161 3.13 5.48 12.68
CA ASN A 161 1.84 6.08 13.04
C ASN A 161 0.84 6.24 11.86
N PRO A 162 0.59 5.17 11.07
CA PRO A 162 -0.41 5.24 10.00
C PRO A 162 -1.82 5.37 10.61
N LEU A 163 -2.64 6.24 10.03
CA LEU A 163 -4.09 6.18 10.24
C LEU A 163 -4.65 5.14 9.29
N SER A 164 -5.41 4.18 9.80
CA SER A 164 -5.99 3.14 8.97
C SER A 164 -7.44 2.83 9.31
N PHE A 165 -8.26 2.63 8.27
CA PHE A 165 -9.60 2.09 8.34
C PHE A 165 -9.58 0.70 7.75
N TYR A 166 -10.15 -0.27 8.47
CA TYR A 166 -10.20 -1.65 8.00
C TYR A 166 -11.47 -1.87 7.20
N TYR A 167 -11.32 -2.01 5.88
CA TYR A 167 -12.41 -2.39 4.98
C TYR A 167 -12.70 -3.89 5.07
N GLY A 168 -11.66 -4.69 5.28
CA GLY A 168 -11.78 -6.12 5.57
C GLY A 168 -11.89 -7.04 4.34
N SER A 169 -11.84 -6.50 3.14
CA SER A 169 -11.83 -7.25 1.87
C SER A 169 -10.84 -6.63 0.89
N THR A 170 -10.29 -7.42 -0.03
CA THR A 170 -9.43 -6.93 -1.12
C THR A 170 -10.23 -6.35 -2.28
N GLU A 171 -11.54 -6.61 -2.33
CA GLU A 171 -12.44 -6.14 -3.38
C GLU A 171 -13.48 -5.17 -2.82
N ILE A 172 -13.66 -4.03 -3.48
CA ILE A 172 -14.61 -3.01 -3.05
C ILE A 172 -16.03 -3.41 -3.50
N ALA A 173 -16.70 -4.22 -2.69
CA ALA A 173 -18.07 -4.67 -2.94
C ALA A 173 -19.14 -3.74 -2.32
N ASN A 174 -18.89 -3.30 -1.08
CA ASN A 174 -19.73 -2.34 -0.35
C ASN A 174 -19.20 -0.92 -0.57
N MET A 175 -19.78 -0.21 -1.55
CA MET A 175 -19.38 1.16 -1.91
C MET A 175 -19.73 2.18 -0.82
N ASP A 176 -20.82 1.99 -0.10
CA ASP A 176 -21.22 2.92 0.98
C ASP A 176 -20.19 2.92 2.12
N LEU A 177 -19.71 1.74 2.52
CA LEU A 177 -18.64 1.64 3.51
C LEU A 177 -17.34 2.28 3.00
N TYR A 178 -16.97 2.02 1.74
CA TYR A 178 -15.78 2.60 1.12
C TYR A 178 -15.87 4.13 1.06
N ASP A 179 -17.03 4.68 0.71
CA ASP A 179 -17.28 6.11 0.68
C ASP A 179 -17.19 6.73 2.07
N VAL A 180 -17.78 6.09 3.08
CA VAL A 180 -17.70 6.54 4.48
C VAL A 180 -16.26 6.53 4.99
N GLN A 181 -15.51 5.46 4.75
CA GLN A 181 -14.13 5.35 5.24
C GLN A 181 -13.18 6.32 4.51
N THR A 182 -13.32 6.49 3.18
CA THR A 182 -12.52 7.48 2.44
C THR A 182 -12.88 8.91 2.82
N MET A 183 -14.15 9.20 3.12
CA MET A 183 -14.56 10.50 3.68
C MET A 183 -13.88 10.77 5.02
N ARG A 184 -13.94 9.81 5.96
CA ARG A 184 -13.28 9.94 7.27
C ARG A 184 -11.76 10.09 7.16
N LEU A 185 -11.15 9.40 6.19
CA LEU A 185 -9.73 9.53 5.88
C LEU A 185 -9.39 10.96 5.43
N GLN A 186 -10.20 11.54 4.54
CA GLN A 186 -10.02 12.92 4.09
C GLN A 186 -10.20 13.94 5.22
N GLU A 187 -11.25 13.79 6.05
CA GLU A 187 -11.48 14.67 7.20
C GLU A 187 -10.27 14.65 8.16
N ALA A 188 -9.66 13.49 8.38
CA ALA A 188 -8.46 13.38 9.20
C ALA A 188 -7.23 14.03 8.56
N ILE A 189 -7.08 13.97 7.23
CA ILE A 189 -6.01 14.64 6.48
C ILE A 189 -6.16 16.16 6.60
N GLN A 190 -7.37 16.68 6.33
CA GLN A 190 -7.68 18.11 6.45
C GLN A 190 -7.51 18.61 7.88
N GLY A 191 -7.97 17.83 8.87
CA GLY A 191 -7.84 18.17 10.29
C GLY A 191 -6.39 18.26 10.78
N LYS A 192 -5.45 17.53 10.17
CA LYS A 192 -4.00 17.67 10.45
C LYS A 192 -3.38 18.92 9.81
N GLY A 193 -3.99 19.51 8.78
CA GLY A 193 -3.49 20.73 8.12
C GLY A 193 -2.15 20.54 7.40
N VAL A 194 -1.94 19.38 6.79
CA VAL A 194 -0.66 19.00 6.16
C VAL A 194 -0.50 19.69 4.82
N ASN A 195 0.63 20.37 4.61
CA ASN A 195 0.95 21.07 3.36
C ASN A 195 2.06 20.40 2.54
N ASP A 196 2.42 19.17 2.89
CA ASP A 196 3.39 18.37 2.16
C ASP A 196 2.83 17.86 0.82
N PHE A 197 3.71 17.35 -0.04
CA PHE A 197 3.29 16.66 -1.27
C PHE A 197 2.42 15.45 -0.91
N HIS A 198 1.27 15.30 -1.55
CA HIS A 198 0.28 14.27 -1.23
C HIS A 198 0.14 13.29 -2.39
N LEU A 199 0.49 12.04 -2.15
CA LEU A 199 0.44 10.97 -3.14
C LEU A 199 -0.60 9.92 -2.75
N ILE A 200 -1.60 9.74 -3.59
CA ILE A 200 -2.75 8.87 -3.35
C ILE A 200 -2.69 7.68 -4.30
N LEU A 201 -2.50 6.47 -3.76
CA LEU A 201 -2.56 5.23 -4.51
C LEU A 201 -4.03 4.76 -4.57
N CYS A 202 -4.62 4.84 -5.77
CA CYS A 202 -6.04 4.55 -6.00
C CYS A 202 -6.25 3.21 -6.70
N PRO A 203 -7.32 2.48 -6.37
CA PRO A 203 -7.66 1.20 -7.00
C PRO A 203 -8.07 1.40 -8.46
N GLU A 204 -8.15 0.30 -9.21
CA GLU A 204 -8.73 0.33 -10.55
C GLU A 204 -10.24 0.53 -10.47
N GLY A 205 -10.77 1.37 -11.36
CA GLY A 205 -12.19 1.71 -11.39
C GLY A 205 -12.60 2.43 -12.67
N THR A 206 -13.86 2.86 -12.70
CA THR A 206 -14.45 3.61 -13.81
C THR A 206 -14.12 5.10 -13.71
N SER A 207 -14.29 5.84 -14.81
CA SER A 207 -14.14 7.30 -14.82
C SER A 207 -14.96 8.02 -13.72
N MET A 208 -16.21 7.58 -13.51
CA MET A 208 -17.08 8.15 -12.47
C MET A 208 -16.55 7.90 -11.06
N PHE A 209 -16.02 6.70 -10.82
CA PHE A 209 -15.39 6.35 -9.55
C PHE A 209 -14.17 7.23 -9.27
N TYR A 210 -13.33 7.45 -10.29
CA TYR A 210 -12.19 8.35 -10.17
C TYR A 210 -12.61 9.80 -9.91
N ASP A 211 -13.62 10.31 -10.60
CA ASP A 211 -14.11 11.68 -10.37
C ASP A 211 -14.65 11.89 -8.95
N ALA A 212 -15.28 10.87 -8.36
CA ALA A 212 -15.70 10.92 -6.96
C ALA A 212 -14.51 11.05 -6.01
N LEU A 213 -13.44 10.28 -6.23
CA LEU A 213 -12.21 10.36 -5.44
C LEU A 213 -11.43 11.66 -5.68
N ILE A 214 -11.37 12.14 -6.92
CA ILE A 214 -10.71 13.41 -7.29
C ILE A 214 -11.37 14.57 -6.54
N LYS A 215 -12.71 14.61 -6.51
CA LYS A 215 -13.44 15.61 -5.74
C LYS A 215 -13.23 15.45 -4.24
N ARG A 216 -13.27 14.22 -3.73
CA ARG A 216 -13.14 13.93 -2.30
C ARG A 216 -11.79 14.35 -1.74
N PHE A 217 -10.71 14.04 -2.45
CA PHE A 217 -9.34 14.32 -2.00
C PHE A 217 -8.76 15.62 -2.56
N GLU A 218 -9.54 16.41 -3.32
CA GLU A 218 -9.07 17.64 -3.96
C GLU A 218 -7.82 17.39 -4.82
N VAL A 219 -7.90 16.39 -5.70
CA VAL A 219 -6.78 15.95 -6.53
C VAL A 219 -6.50 16.95 -7.65
N ASP A 220 -5.25 17.42 -7.73
CA ASP A 220 -4.79 18.36 -8.75
C ASP A 220 -4.45 17.67 -10.08
N ARG A 221 -3.85 16.47 -10.00
CA ARG A 221 -3.34 15.72 -11.15
C ARG A 221 -3.52 14.23 -10.96
N VAL A 222 -3.81 13.53 -12.07
CA VAL A 222 -3.89 12.07 -12.12
C VAL A 222 -2.71 11.50 -12.88
N VAL A 223 -1.88 10.70 -12.22
CA VAL A 223 -0.78 9.95 -12.84
C VAL A 223 -1.29 8.58 -13.26
N VAL A 224 -1.28 8.32 -14.57
CA VAL A 224 -1.55 6.99 -15.12
C VAL A 224 -0.22 6.30 -15.40
N VAL A 225 0.03 5.20 -14.71
CA VAL A 225 1.28 4.44 -14.84
C VAL A 225 1.05 3.23 -15.73
N GLY A 226 1.83 3.08 -16.80
CA GLY A 226 1.95 1.82 -17.52
C GLY A 226 0.72 1.32 -18.29
N ASP A 227 -0.33 2.13 -18.40
CA ASP A 227 -1.57 1.77 -19.11
C ASP A 227 -1.99 2.90 -20.06
N GLU A 228 -1.50 2.84 -21.30
CA GLU A 228 -1.83 3.82 -22.35
C GLU A 228 -3.32 3.78 -22.72
N ARG A 229 -3.94 2.59 -22.70
CA ARG A 229 -5.36 2.44 -23.00
C ARG A 229 -6.20 3.14 -21.94
N MET A 230 -5.92 2.88 -20.66
CA MET A 230 -6.57 3.59 -19.54
C MET A 230 -6.35 5.10 -19.65
N TYR A 231 -5.14 5.56 -19.96
CA TYR A 231 -4.85 6.98 -20.11
C TYR A 231 -5.77 7.64 -21.14
N HIS A 232 -6.03 7.00 -22.28
CA HIS A 232 -6.90 7.57 -23.31
C HIS A 232 -8.40 7.36 -23.06
N SER A 233 -8.80 6.21 -22.49
CA SER A 233 -10.21 5.90 -22.25
C SER A 233 -10.79 6.59 -21.00
N MET A 234 -9.95 6.85 -20.00
CA MET A 234 -10.35 7.48 -18.74
C MET A 234 -10.65 8.97 -18.96
N LYS A 235 -11.90 9.37 -18.71
CA LYS A 235 -12.36 10.75 -18.83
C LYS A 235 -12.65 11.28 -17.43
N VAL A 236 -11.71 12.04 -16.88
CA VAL A 236 -11.78 12.58 -15.52
C VAL A 236 -11.63 14.09 -15.53
N ILE A 237 -12.10 14.74 -14.47
CA ILE A 237 -12.09 16.21 -14.36
C ILE A 237 -10.69 16.80 -14.14
N ALA A 238 -9.76 16.03 -13.58
CA ALA A 238 -8.39 16.48 -13.33
C ALA A 238 -7.47 16.17 -14.52
N GLU A 239 -6.45 17.01 -14.71
CA GLU A 239 -5.43 16.80 -15.75
C GLU A 239 -4.65 15.50 -15.51
N LYS A 240 -4.38 14.78 -16.59
CA LYS A 240 -3.68 13.49 -16.56
C LYS A 240 -2.22 13.62 -16.97
N ILE A 241 -1.35 12.84 -16.33
CA ILE A 241 0.06 12.67 -16.68
C ILE A 241 0.30 11.19 -16.95
N MET A 242 0.90 10.86 -18.10
CA MET A 242 1.26 9.49 -18.42
C MET A 242 2.71 9.21 -17.99
N ILE A 243 2.91 8.14 -17.22
CA ILE A 243 4.23 7.60 -16.90
C ILE A 243 4.32 6.20 -17.49
N ARG A 244 5.26 5.98 -18.39
CA ARG A 244 5.51 4.64 -18.93
C ARG A 244 5.91 3.70 -17.80
N ARG A 245 5.44 2.47 -17.86
CA ARG A 245 5.97 1.40 -17.02
C ARG A 245 7.20 0.85 -17.70
N SER A 246 8.37 1.17 -17.17
CA SER A 246 9.58 0.39 -17.41
C SER A 246 9.84 -0.49 -16.20
N GLY A 247 10.70 -1.48 -16.37
CA GLY A 247 11.15 -2.29 -15.26
C GLY A 247 10.20 -3.40 -14.84
N TYR A 248 10.62 -4.08 -13.78
CA TYR A 248 9.81 -5.04 -13.07
C TYR A 248 8.90 -4.33 -12.07
N VAL A 249 7.64 -4.76 -12.05
CA VAL A 249 6.70 -4.40 -11.00
C VAL A 249 6.73 -5.51 -9.96
N GLU A 250 6.93 -5.11 -8.71
CA GLU A 250 6.77 -6.02 -7.59
C GLU A 250 5.29 -6.39 -7.45
N GLU A 251 4.99 -7.66 -7.63
CA GLU A 251 3.67 -8.20 -7.33
C GLU A 251 3.59 -8.51 -5.84
N LYS A 252 2.63 -7.87 -5.18
CA LYS A 252 2.38 -8.12 -3.76
C LYS A 252 1.32 -9.19 -3.64
N ASP A 253 1.69 -10.26 -2.95
CA ASP A 253 0.77 -11.28 -2.47
C ASP A 253 0.15 -10.84 -1.13
N VAL A 254 -1.16 -11.08 -0.97
CA VAL A 254 -1.92 -10.69 0.23
C VAL A 254 -1.42 -11.42 1.46
N GLY A 255 -1.23 -12.75 1.37
CA GLY A 255 -0.73 -13.57 2.47
C GLY A 255 0.66 -13.13 2.93
N ARG A 256 1.51 -12.75 1.98
CA ARG A 256 2.83 -12.19 2.27
C ARG A 256 2.80 -10.81 2.89
N SER A 257 1.92 -9.92 2.44
CA SER A 257 1.73 -8.60 3.08
C SER A 257 1.25 -8.75 4.53
N ILE A 258 0.36 -9.72 4.81
CA ILE A 258 -0.06 -10.07 6.18
C ILE A 258 1.13 -10.62 6.98
N SER A 259 1.89 -11.55 6.40
CA SER A 259 3.07 -12.13 7.06
C SER A 259 4.12 -11.06 7.41
N ARG A 260 4.37 -10.11 6.49
CA ARG A 260 5.28 -8.97 6.72
C ARG A 260 4.85 -8.13 7.92
N TYR A 261 3.56 -7.93 8.12
CA TYR A 261 3.04 -7.16 9.26
C TYR A 261 3.37 -7.84 10.60
N PHE A 262 3.27 -9.17 10.68
CA PHE A 262 3.51 -9.91 11.94
C PHE A 262 4.97 -10.30 12.17
N LYS A 263 5.70 -10.65 11.11
CA LYS A 263 7.06 -11.24 11.18
C LYS A 263 8.15 -10.30 10.67
N GLY A 264 7.80 -9.18 10.03
CA GLY A 264 8.78 -8.34 9.34
C GLY A 264 9.16 -8.92 7.98
N VAL A 265 10.11 -8.30 7.29
CA VAL A 265 10.50 -8.73 5.93
C VAL A 265 11.39 -9.97 5.96
N SER A 266 12.27 -10.05 6.96
CA SER A 266 13.25 -11.12 7.15
C SER A 266 12.96 -12.01 8.36
N GLY A 267 11.78 -11.87 8.99
CA GLY A 267 11.45 -12.61 10.21
C GLY A 267 12.00 -11.96 11.48
N GLU A 268 12.33 -10.67 11.44
CA GLU A 268 12.89 -9.92 12.57
C GLU A 268 11.88 -9.66 13.70
N TYR A 269 10.58 -9.78 13.44
CA TYR A 269 9.55 -9.61 14.46
C TYR A 269 9.06 -10.96 14.97
N THR A 270 8.90 -11.06 16.29
CA THR A 270 8.30 -12.22 16.95
C THR A 270 6.89 -11.86 17.40
N PRO A 271 5.83 -12.40 16.75
CA PRO A 271 4.47 -12.15 17.17
C PRO A 271 4.15 -12.91 18.48
N PHE A 272 3.16 -12.42 19.20
CA PHE A 272 2.66 -13.00 20.44
C PHE A 272 1.35 -13.72 20.21
N SER A 273 1.11 -14.81 20.94
CA SER A 273 -0.19 -15.47 20.95
C SER A 273 -0.75 -15.61 22.37
N PHE A 274 -2.02 -15.31 22.53
CA PHE A 274 -2.72 -15.41 23.81
C PHE A 274 -4.24 -15.45 23.62
N ASN A 275 -4.95 -15.91 24.65
CA ASN A 275 -6.40 -15.99 24.65
C ASN A 275 -7.02 -14.62 24.95
N VAL A 276 -8.05 -14.26 24.19
CA VAL A 276 -8.79 -13.01 24.35
C VAL A 276 -9.82 -13.16 25.47
N LYS A 277 -9.95 -12.14 26.33
CA LYS A 277 -10.96 -12.10 27.39
C LYS A 277 -12.34 -11.75 26.83
N TYR A 278 -13.41 -12.23 27.47
CA TYR A 278 -14.82 -12.03 27.10
C TYR A 278 -15.30 -10.57 26.93
N LYS A 279 -14.51 -9.56 27.28
CA LYS A 279 -14.87 -8.14 27.09
C LYS A 279 -14.97 -7.76 25.60
N TRP A 280 -14.24 -8.43 24.72
CA TRP A 280 -14.15 -8.07 23.31
C TRP A 280 -15.33 -8.60 22.51
N LYS A 281 -15.91 -7.73 21.69
CA LYS A 281 -16.98 -8.06 20.75
C LYS A 281 -16.40 -8.14 19.35
N VAL A 282 -16.71 -9.21 18.62
CA VAL A 282 -16.38 -9.34 17.20
C VAL A 282 -17.56 -8.86 16.39
N VAL A 283 -17.34 -7.91 15.51
CA VAL A 283 -18.38 -7.29 14.68
C VAL A 283 -17.99 -7.35 13.21
N ARG A 284 -18.99 -7.38 12.33
CA ARG A 284 -18.83 -7.22 10.88
C ARG A 284 -19.69 -6.06 10.41
N ILE A 285 -19.21 -5.33 9.41
CA ILE A 285 -19.91 -4.18 8.83
C ILE A 285 -20.60 -4.61 7.54
N GLY A 286 -21.87 -4.24 7.39
CA GLY A 286 -22.69 -4.54 6.22
C GLY A 286 -23.45 -5.87 6.31
N GLU A 287 -24.17 -6.20 5.23
CA GLU A 287 -25.06 -7.37 5.22
C GLU A 287 -24.27 -8.69 5.17
N MET A 288 -24.55 -9.58 6.14
CA MET A 288 -23.94 -10.92 6.19
C MET A 288 -24.59 -11.92 5.23
N TYR A 289 -25.84 -11.67 4.84
CA TYR A 289 -26.64 -12.56 4.00
C TYR A 289 -27.19 -11.79 2.82
N VAL A 290 -26.58 -11.98 1.65
CA VAL A 290 -27.15 -11.51 0.40
C VAL A 290 -28.24 -12.49 0.00
N ALA A 291 -29.51 -12.08 0.09
CA ALA A 291 -30.61 -12.90 -0.39
C ALA A 291 -30.39 -13.23 -1.89
N PRO A 292 -30.61 -14.48 -2.34
CA PRO A 292 -30.48 -14.83 -3.75
C PRO A 292 -31.41 -13.96 -4.60
N MET A 293 -31.04 -13.69 -5.86
CA MET A 293 -31.82 -12.78 -6.73
C MET A 293 -33.28 -13.21 -6.89
N SER A 294 -33.58 -14.51 -6.73
CA SER A 294 -34.92 -15.08 -6.72
C SER A 294 -35.80 -14.62 -5.55
N ALA A 295 -35.22 -14.06 -4.48
CA ALA A 295 -35.92 -13.53 -3.31
C ALA A 295 -36.14 -12.00 -3.37
N LEU A 296 -35.65 -11.34 -4.42
CA LEU A 296 -35.88 -9.90 -4.64
C LEU A 296 -37.18 -9.69 -5.44
N PRO A 297 -38.00 -8.67 -5.11
CA PRO A 297 -39.18 -8.33 -5.89
C PRO A 297 -38.81 -8.01 -7.35
N LEU A 298 -39.63 -8.48 -8.29
CA LEU A 298 -39.45 -8.24 -9.72
C LEU A 298 -39.33 -6.73 -10.00
N GLY A 299 -38.21 -6.31 -10.60
CA GLY A 299 -37.93 -4.92 -10.96
C GLY A 299 -37.02 -4.16 -9.99
N THR A 300 -36.60 -4.75 -8.87
CA THR A 300 -35.69 -4.11 -7.90
C THR A 300 -34.23 -4.41 -8.24
N SER A 301 -33.42 -3.38 -8.52
CA SER A 301 -31.96 -3.51 -8.55
C SER A 301 -31.40 -3.52 -7.13
N ARG A 302 -30.35 -4.32 -6.90
CA ARG A 302 -29.68 -4.45 -5.59
C ARG A 302 -29.23 -3.08 -5.10
N LYS A 303 -29.64 -2.67 -3.89
CA LYS A 303 -28.90 -1.67 -3.11
C LYS A 303 -27.87 -2.40 -2.28
N VAL A 304 -26.64 -2.52 -2.79
CA VAL A 304 -25.50 -2.99 -1.98
C VAL A 304 -24.97 -1.77 -1.25
N GLY A 305 -25.26 -1.65 0.03
CA GLY A 305 -24.95 -0.43 0.77
C GLY A 305 -25.52 -0.45 2.18
N CYS A 306 -24.82 -1.13 3.09
CA CYS A 306 -25.13 -1.11 4.51
C CYS A 306 -23.85 -0.82 5.29
N VAL A 307 -23.92 0.16 6.18
CA VAL A 307 -22.79 0.64 6.99
C VAL A 307 -22.96 0.24 8.47
N GLU A 308 -24.05 -0.42 8.79
CA GLU A 308 -24.34 -0.89 10.15
C GLU A 308 -23.40 -2.05 10.51
N ALA A 309 -22.96 -2.06 11.76
CA ALA A 309 -22.15 -3.14 12.29
C ALA A 309 -23.03 -4.08 13.13
N CYS A 310 -22.83 -5.38 12.96
CA CYS A 310 -23.52 -6.40 13.73
C CYS A 310 -22.50 -7.29 14.44
N GLU A 311 -22.84 -7.77 15.65
CA GLU A 311 -22.02 -8.77 16.35
C GLU A 311 -22.08 -10.11 15.61
N VAL A 312 -20.93 -10.75 15.48
CA VAL A 312 -20.75 -12.00 14.74
C VAL A 312 -19.88 -12.97 15.51
N GLU A 313 -20.01 -14.25 15.20
CA GLU A 313 -19.09 -15.24 15.72
C GLU A 313 -17.70 -15.09 15.08
N VAL A 314 -16.68 -15.32 15.91
CA VAL A 314 -15.30 -15.32 15.44
C VAL A 314 -15.07 -16.51 14.52
N VAL A 315 -14.41 -16.24 13.38
CA VAL A 315 -14.06 -17.25 12.37
C VAL A 315 -12.58 -17.60 12.51
N GLU A 316 -12.25 -18.87 12.45
CA GLU A 316 -10.86 -19.34 12.50
C GLU A 316 -10.06 -18.84 11.30
N SER A 317 -8.78 -18.54 11.53
CA SER A 317 -7.87 -17.94 10.53
C SER A 317 -8.32 -16.58 10.01
N SER A 318 -9.34 -15.94 10.58
CA SER A 318 -9.79 -14.62 10.13
C SER A 318 -8.83 -13.51 10.59
N VAL A 319 -8.70 -12.49 9.75
CA VAL A 319 -7.98 -11.27 10.10
C VAL A 319 -8.97 -10.27 10.72
N LEU A 320 -8.67 -9.82 11.93
CA LEU A 320 -9.47 -8.85 12.67
C LEU A 320 -8.74 -7.51 12.80
N GLY A 321 -9.46 -6.41 12.57
CA GLY A 321 -8.99 -5.06 12.88
C GLY A 321 -9.37 -4.65 14.31
N ILE A 322 -8.43 -4.11 15.09
CA ILE A 322 -8.68 -3.61 16.44
C ILE A 322 -9.28 -2.20 16.33
N SER A 323 -10.60 -2.04 16.49
CA SER A 323 -11.28 -0.77 16.28
C SER A 323 -11.19 0.16 17.49
N GLU A 324 -11.02 1.46 17.22
CA GLU A 324 -11.07 2.52 18.23
C GLU A 324 -12.48 2.95 18.64
N ALA A 325 -13.52 2.37 18.02
CA ALA A 325 -14.91 2.73 18.29
C ALA A 325 -15.31 2.55 19.76
N LYS A 326 -16.14 3.48 20.26
CA LYS A 326 -16.69 3.42 21.62
C LYS A 326 -18.08 2.78 21.65
N SER A 327 -18.80 2.81 20.53
CA SER A 327 -20.08 2.14 20.34
C SER A 327 -20.08 1.33 19.04
N ILE A 328 -21.05 0.41 18.89
CA ILE A 328 -21.17 -0.41 17.68
C ILE A 328 -21.48 0.44 16.43
N ASP A 329 -22.26 1.51 16.59
CA ASP A 329 -22.66 2.40 15.49
C ASP A 329 -21.48 3.22 14.93
N GLU A 330 -20.44 3.43 15.74
CA GLU A 330 -19.24 4.16 15.34
C GLU A 330 -18.25 3.29 14.54
N VAL A 331 -18.35 1.95 14.64
CA VAL A 331 -17.34 1.00 14.13
C VAL A 331 -16.96 1.26 12.68
N ALA A 332 -17.95 1.48 11.81
CA ALA A 332 -17.70 1.70 10.38
C ALA A 332 -16.94 3.00 10.06
N ARG A 333 -16.99 3.98 10.98
CA ARG A 333 -16.38 5.31 10.85
C ARG A 333 -15.12 5.49 11.69
N SER A 334 -14.76 4.47 12.46
CA SER A 334 -13.63 4.50 13.37
C SER A 334 -12.41 3.81 12.76
N PRO A 335 -11.21 4.35 12.98
CA PRO A 335 -9.99 3.71 12.55
C PRO A 335 -9.70 2.45 13.38
N VAL A 336 -8.72 1.69 12.91
CA VAL A 336 -8.14 0.57 13.63
C VAL A 336 -6.70 0.89 14.04
N VAL A 337 -6.31 0.42 15.22
CA VAL A 337 -4.92 0.60 15.72
C VAL A 337 -3.95 -0.48 15.24
N GLY A 338 -4.49 -1.58 14.71
CA GLY A 338 -3.70 -2.70 14.26
C GLY A 338 -4.57 -3.90 13.93
N TYR A 339 -3.90 -5.00 13.58
CA TYR A 339 -4.55 -6.21 13.10
C TYR A 339 -4.10 -7.42 13.91
N VAL A 340 -4.99 -8.41 14.01
CA VAL A 340 -4.72 -9.69 14.67
C VAL A 340 -5.27 -10.82 13.81
N VAL A 341 -4.74 -12.03 13.98
CA VAL A 341 -5.24 -13.23 13.29
C VAL A 341 -5.81 -14.19 14.33
N VAL A 342 -6.96 -14.78 14.06
CA VAL A 342 -7.55 -15.80 14.92
C VAL A 342 -6.85 -17.13 14.67
N ILE A 343 -6.16 -17.66 15.70
CA ILE A 343 -5.46 -18.95 15.65
C ILE A 343 -6.40 -20.09 16.01
N ASP A 344 -7.22 -19.90 17.05
CA ASP A 344 -8.17 -20.92 17.53
C ASP A 344 -9.48 -20.22 17.93
N ARG A 345 -10.57 -20.61 17.27
CA ARG A 345 -11.92 -20.11 17.54
C ARG A 345 -12.44 -20.57 18.91
N ASN A 346 -12.13 -21.79 19.35
CA ASN A 346 -12.72 -22.39 20.54
C ASN A 346 -12.22 -21.70 21.82
N THR A 347 -10.92 -21.41 21.90
CA THR A 347 -10.33 -20.69 23.03
C THR A 347 -10.21 -19.19 22.80
N PHE A 348 -10.70 -18.70 21.66
CA PHE A 348 -10.49 -17.35 21.14
C PHE A 348 -9.02 -16.91 21.27
N LYS A 349 -8.12 -17.73 20.74
CA LYS A 349 -6.68 -17.45 20.71
C LYS A 349 -6.34 -16.62 19.47
N ILE A 350 -5.56 -15.56 19.65
CA ILE A 350 -5.16 -14.68 18.56
C ILE A 350 -3.62 -14.58 18.44
N LEU A 351 -3.16 -14.24 17.24
CA LEU A 351 -1.81 -13.76 16.94
C LEU A 351 -1.81 -12.23 16.94
N CYS A 352 -0.90 -11.60 17.66
CA CYS A 352 -0.81 -10.16 17.81
C CYS A 352 0.65 -9.68 17.72
N THR A 353 0.87 -8.48 17.20
CA THR A 353 2.21 -7.85 17.13
C THR A 353 2.73 -7.37 18.49
N GLN A 354 1.89 -7.36 19.53
CA GLN A 354 2.22 -6.90 20.87
C GLN A 354 1.76 -7.91 21.94
N PRO A 355 2.43 -7.95 23.11
CA PRO A 355 2.17 -8.96 24.13
C PRO A 355 0.82 -8.80 24.85
N LYS A 356 0.16 -7.64 24.71
CA LYS A 356 -1.13 -7.35 25.33
C LYS A 356 -2.00 -6.54 24.38
N LEU A 357 -3.29 -6.83 24.35
CA LEU A 357 -4.24 -6.02 23.60
C LEU A 357 -4.39 -4.62 24.23
N PRO A 358 -4.59 -3.58 23.40
CA PRO A 358 -4.89 -2.25 23.89
C PRO A 358 -6.31 -2.18 24.47
N LYS A 359 -6.65 -1.13 25.20
CA LYS A 359 -7.93 -1.05 25.95
C LYS A 359 -9.12 -0.61 25.07
N TYR A 360 -9.46 -1.40 24.06
CA TYR A 360 -10.65 -1.19 23.22
C TYR A 360 -11.73 -2.27 23.45
N MET A 361 -12.82 -2.22 22.69
CA MET A 361 -13.99 -3.07 22.88
C MET A 361 -14.36 -3.92 21.65
N PHE A 362 -13.96 -3.50 20.45
CA PHE A 362 -14.44 -4.10 19.21
C PHE A 362 -13.30 -4.62 18.33
N PHE A 363 -13.50 -5.82 17.79
CA PHE A 363 -12.76 -6.35 16.65
C PHE A 363 -13.65 -6.30 15.41
N VAL A 364 -13.12 -5.80 14.30
CA VAL A 364 -13.81 -5.80 13.00
C VAL A 364 -13.35 -7.00 12.20
N GLN A 365 -14.27 -7.92 11.89
CA GLN A 365 -14.01 -9.13 11.11
C GLN A 365 -14.36 -8.92 9.63
N GLY A 366 -13.34 -8.92 8.78
CA GLY A 366 -13.47 -8.89 7.33
C GLY A 366 -13.69 -10.27 6.71
N ASP A 367 -13.49 -10.37 5.40
CA ASP A 367 -13.48 -11.62 4.63
C ASP A 367 -12.08 -12.22 4.47
N MET A 368 -11.04 -11.44 4.79
CA MET A 368 -9.66 -11.88 4.71
C MET A 368 -9.34 -12.96 5.74
N ARG A 369 -8.55 -13.94 5.28
CA ARG A 369 -8.03 -15.02 6.11
C ARG A 369 -6.52 -15.16 5.94
N HIS A 370 -5.88 -15.64 6.99
CA HIS A 370 -4.46 -15.96 7.00
C HIS A 370 -4.24 -17.25 7.78
N VAL A 371 -3.61 -18.22 7.12
CA VAL A 371 -3.16 -19.47 7.73
C VAL A 371 -1.65 -19.37 7.82
N GLU A 372 -1.11 -19.39 9.04
CA GLU A 372 0.32 -19.61 9.23
C GLU A 372 0.61 -21.08 8.97
N TYR A 373 1.45 -21.37 7.96
CA TYR A 373 2.03 -22.70 7.77
C TYR A 373 3.22 -22.92 8.70
#